data_AF-A0A7S1HS05-F1
#
_entry.id   AF-A0A7S1HS05-F1
#
_cell.length_a   1.000
_cell.length_b   1.000
_cell.length_c   1.000
_cell.angle_alpha   90.00
_cell.angle_beta   90.00
_cell.angle_gamma   90.00
#
_symmetry.space_group_name_H-M   'P 1'
#
loop_
_entity.id
_entity.type
_entity.pdbx_description
1 polymer ?
#
loop_
_entity_poly.entity_id
_entity_poly.type
_entity_poly.pdbx_seq_one_letter_code
_entity_poly.pdbx_strand_id
1 'polypeptide(L)'
;GRMAIVNGTLAEGMLYTEALLRRQQSILRGIFLAVTYPTPLLEIISRHGLSEGLVQQVLQEMVSGGQLPGSVEGGLKRTFVPHAYERACSAAIHESYTEHQYIDYHTLRNFGVGHPQQYMAGRYNPPTGARQKEAKAAAPKLPKGRRK
;
A
#
# COMPACT_ATOMS: atom_id res chain seq x y z
N GLY A 1 -51.64 8.49 9.29
CA GLY A 1 -50.42 7.80 9.78
C GLY A 1 -49.26 8.19 8.88
N ARG A 2 -48.10 8.55 9.43
CA ARG A 2 -46.90 8.85 8.63
C ARG A 2 -46.30 7.53 8.13
N MET A 3 -46.35 7.27 6.83
CA MET A 3 -45.51 6.24 6.21
C MET A 3 -44.08 6.77 6.11
N ALA A 4 -43.15 6.14 6.81
CA ALA A 4 -41.73 6.37 6.64
C ALA A 4 -41.22 5.43 5.53
N ILE A 5 -40.79 6.00 4.41
CA ILE A 5 -40.10 5.26 3.35
C ILE A 5 -38.62 5.20 3.78
N VAL A 6 -38.15 4.00 4.11
CA VAL A 6 -36.74 3.77 4.44
C VAL A 6 -36.04 3.26 3.18
N ASN A 7 -35.23 4.12 2.56
CA ASN A 7 -34.35 3.70 1.47
C ASN A 7 -33.18 2.89 2.06
N GLY A 8 -32.94 1.69 1.53
CA GLY A 8 -31.90 0.79 2.00
C GLY A 8 -31.34 -0.10 0.90
N THR A 9 -30.11 -0.54 1.08
CA THR A 9 -29.41 -1.50 0.23
C THR A 9 -29.52 -2.89 0.83
N LEU A 10 -29.81 -3.89 0.00
CA LEU A 10 -29.77 -5.30 0.41
C LEU A 10 -28.36 -5.86 0.18
N ALA A 11 -27.75 -6.37 1.24
CA ALA A 11 -26.50 -7.13 1.17
C ALA A 11 -26.58 -8.34 2.09
N GLU A 12 -26.19 -9.52 1.61
CA GLU A 12 -26.19 -10.78 2.38
C GLU A 12 -27.54 -11.13 3.03
N GLY A 13 -28.66 -10.75 2.41
CA GLY A 13 -30.01 -10.98 2.95
C GLY A 13 -30.39 -10.04 4.11
N MET A 14 -29.54 -9.07 4.45
CA MET A 14 -29.83 -8.02 5.42
C MET A 14 -30.08 -6.69 4.73
N LEU A 15 -31.08 -5.96 5.21
CA LEU A 15 -31.40 -4.63 4.73
C LEU A 15 -30.60 -3.60 5.52
N TYR A 16 -29.71 -2.90 4.84
CA TYR A 16 -28.93 -1.84 5.43
C TYR A 16 -29.50 -0.48 5.02
N THR A 17 -29.69 0.41 5.98
CA THR A 17 -30.08 1.79 5.67
C THR A 17 -28.85 2.58 5.20
N GLU A 18 -29.05 3.59 4.34
CA GLU A 18 -27.95 4.46 3.93
C GLU A 18 -27.23 5.12 5.12
N ALA A 19 -27.98 5.49 6.15
CA ALA A 19 -27.43 6.08 7.36
C ALA A 19 -26.50 5.10 8.11
N LEU A 20 -26.85 3.82 8.15
CA LEU A 20 -26.02 2.78 8.75
C LEU A 20 -24.72 2.57 7.96
N LEU A 21 -24.80 2.49 6.63
CA LEU A 21 -23.62 2.39 5.76
C LEU A 21 -22.68 3.58 5.94
N ARG A 22 -23.20 4.81 5.87
CA ARG A 22 -22.38 6.02 6.03
C ARG A 22 -21.70 6.08 7.40
N ARG A 23 -22.39 5.64 8.45
CA ARG A 23 -21.82 5.55 9.79
C ARG A 23 -20.69 4.53 9.84
N GLN A 24 -20.91 3.32 9.31
CA GLN A 24 -19.89 2.27 9.26
C GLN A 24 -18.67 2.69 8.44
N GLN A 25 -18.88 3.31 7.28
CA GLN A 25 -17.81 3.90 6.47
C GLN A 25 -17.00 4.91 7.28
N SER A 26 -17.66 5.84 7.97
CA SER A 26 -16.98 6.86 8.78
C SER A 26 -16.15 6.26 9.91
N ILE A 27 -16.66 5.22 10.59
CA ILE A 27 -15.93 4.48 11.62
C ILE A 27 -14.71 3.79 11.02
N LEU A 28 -14.89 3.08 9.90
CA LEU A 28 -13.80 2.41 9.19
C LEU A 28 -12.72 3.41 8.75
N ARG A 29 -13.10 4.59 8.25
CA ARG A 29 -12.14 5.67 7.95
C ARG A 29 -11.33 6.05 9.16
N GLY A 30 -11.99 6.32 10.29
CA GLY A 30 -11.33 6.69 11.54
C GLY A 30 -10.34 5.63 12.00
N ILE A 31 -10.73 4.36 11.94
CA ILE A 31 -9.86 3.23 12.32
C ILE A 31 -8.66 3.16 11.39
N PHE A 32 -8.87 3.02 10.08
CA PHE A 32 -7.77 2.79 9.14
C PHE A 32 -6.82 3.99 8.99
N LEU A 33 -7.31 5.21 9.20
CA LEU A 33 -6.43 6.40 9.25
C LEU A 33 -5.57 6.44 10.52
N ALA A 34 -6.01 5.83 11.61
CA ALA A 34 -5.25 5.74 12.85
C ALA A 34 -4.23 4.58 12.86
N VAL A 35 -4.39 3.59 11.96
CA VAL A 35 -3.47 2.46 11.87
C VAL A 35 -2.14 2.91 11.26
N THR A 36 -1.07 2.78 12.04
CA THR A 36 0.31 3.15 11.63
C THR A 36 1.20 1.95 11.33
N TYR A 37 0.71 0.73 11.54
CA TYR A 37 1.46 -0.52 11.35
C TYR A 37 0.61 -1.55 10.58
N PRO A 38 1.25 -2.52 9.88
CA PRO A 38 0.52 -3.59 9.21
C PRO A 38 -0.40 -4.32 10.18
N THR A 39 -1.71 -4.25 9.95
CA THR A 39 -2.71 -4.80 10.88
C THR A 39 -3.60 -5.81 10.16
N PRO A 40 -3.76 -7.03 10.68
CA PRO A 40 -4.68 -8.01 10.12
C PRO A 40 -6.13 -7.51 10.15
N LEU A 41 -6.86 -7.62 9.04
CA LEU A 41 -8.25 -7.17 8.97
C LEU A 41 -9.14 -7.89 9.99
N LEU A 42 -8.91 -9.18 10.21
CA LEU A 42 -9.65 -9.97 11.20
C LEU A 42 -9.53 -9.43 12.62
N GLU A 43 -8.37 -8.85 12.97
CA GLU A 43 -8.17 -8.24 14.28
C GLU A 43 -9.03 -6.98 14.44
N ILE A 44 -9.09 -6.15 13.39
CA ILE A 44 -9.93 -4.95 13.35
C ILE A 44 -11.41 -5.33 13.42
N ILE A 45 -11.82 -6.30 12.61
CA ILE A 45 -13.20 -6.79 12.52
C ILE A 45 -13.67 -7.31 13.88
N SER A 46 -12.89 -8.20 14.49
CA SER A 46 -13.22 -8.80 15.80
C SER A 46 -13.24 -7.78 16.92
N ARG A 47 -12.27 -6.85 16.97
CA ARG A 47 -12.18 -5.81 18.00
C ARG A 47 -13.35 -4.83 17.98
N HIS A 48 -13.87 -4.51 16.78
CA HIS A 48 -14.91 -3.51 16.60
C HIS A 48 -16.30 -4.10 16.31
N GLY A 49 -16.45 -5.43 16.31
CA GLY A 49 -17.73 -6.11 16.06
C GLY A 49 -18.32 -5.81 14.69
N LEU A 50 -17.46 -5.70 13.67
CA LEU A 50 -17.87 -5.32 12.31
C LEU A 50 -18.21 -6.56 11.47
N SER A 51 -19.03 -6.39 10.44
CA SER A 51 -19.26 -7.45 9.45
C SER A 51 -18.09 -7.53 8.48
N GLU A 52 -17.52 -8.73 8.31
CA GLU A 52 -16.36 -8.95 7.44
C GLU A 52 -16.64 -8.57 5.98
N GLY A 53 -17.76 -9.04 5.41
CA GLY A 53 -18.13 -8.76 4.02
C GLY A 53 -18.24 -7.25 3.76
N LEU A 54 -18.88 -6.54 4.69
CA LEU A 54 -19.03 -5.09 4.60
C LEU A 54 -17.70 -4.35 4.77
N VAL A 55 -16.85 -4.75 5.71
CA VAL A 55 -15.52 -4.13 5.90
C VAL A 55 -14.69 -4.31 4.64
N GLN A 56 -14.68 -5.50 4.04
CA GLN A 56 -13.93 -5.77 2.82
C GLN A 56 -14.41 -4.91 1.66
N GLN A 57 -15.73 -4.80 1.46
CA GLN A 57 -16.31 -3.97 0.41
C GLN A 57 -15.94 -2.49 0.60
N VAL A 58 -16.22 -1.94 1.78
CA VAL A 58 -15.96 -0.52 2.08
C VAL A 58 -14.47 -0.20 2.01
N LEU A 59 -13.61 -1.08 2.51
CA LEU A 59 -12.17 -0.89 2.45
C LEU A 59 -11.66 -0.86 1.01
N GLN A 60 -12.14 -1.79 0.16
CA GLN A 60 -11.79 -1.83 -1.25
C GLN A 60 -12.23 -0.55 -1.97
N GLU A 61 -13.44 -0.06 -1.70
CA GLU A 61 -13.97 1.21 -2.24
C GLU A 61 -13.11 2.40 -1.80
N MET A 62 -12.68 2.44 -0.53
CA MET A 62 -11.87 3.53 0.00
C MET A 62 -10.44 3.54 -0.55
N VAL A 63 -9.81 2.37 -0.69
CA VAL A 63 -8.47 2.23 -1.26
C VAL A 63 -8.48 2.56 -2.75
N SER A 64 -9.41 1.96 -3.51
CA SER A 64 -9.54 2.22 -4.95
C SER A 64 -9.98 3.65 -5.26
N GLY A 65 -10.78 4.25 -4.38
CA GLY A 65 -11.18 5.66 -4.45
C GLY A 65 -10.12 6.65 -3.97
N GLY A 66 -8.93 6.18 -3.54
CA GLY A 66 -7.82 7.04 -3.08
C GLY A 66 -8.08 7.77 -1.77
N GLN A 67 -9.14 7.41 -1.03
CA GLN A 67 -9.51 8.04 0.24
C GLN A 67 -8.71 7.51 1.42
N LEU A 68 -8.16 6.29 1.29
CA LEU A 68 -7.35 5.65 2.31
C LEU A 68 -5.95 5.36 1.76
N PRO A 69 -4.89 6.01 2.28
CA PRO A 69 -3.53 5.80 1.82
C PRO A 69 -2.95 4.50 2.40
N GLY A 70 -3.14 3.40 1.69
CA GLY A 70 -2.52 2.12 1.99
C GLY A 70 -2.95 1.03 1.01
N SER A 71 -2.43 -0.17 1.23
CA SER A 71 -2.72 -1.36 0.44
C SER A 71 -3.27 -2.47 1.34
N VAL A 72 -3.92 -3.47 0.73
CA VAL A 72 -4.32 -4.69 1.41
C VAL A 72 -3.50 -5.83 0.82
N GLU A 73 -2.72 -6.49 1.66
CA GLU A 73 -1.81 -7.57 1.28
C GLU A 73 -2.17 -8.88 2.00
N GLY A 74 -1.65 -10.01 1.52
CA GLY A 74 -1.85 -11.31 2.14
C GLY A 74 -3.17 -11.97 1.72
N GLY A 75 -3.08 -13.08 0.98
CA GLY A 75 -4.22 -13.74 0.35
C GLY A 75 -5.40 -14.05 1.28
N LEU A 76 -5.34 -15.19 2.00
CA LEU A 76 -6.41 -15.63 2.91
C LEU A 76 -6.46 -14.80 4.21
N LYS A 77 -5.31 -14.29 4.66
CA LYS A 77 -5.19 -13.45 5.86
C LYS A 77 -4.84 -12.03 5.45
N ARG A 78 -5.86 -11.30 4.98
CA ARG A 78 -5.73 -9.92 4.52
C ARG A 78 -5.22 -9.02 5.64
N THR A 79 -4.17 -8.27 5.35
CA THR A 79 -3.49 -7.33 6.24
C THR A 79 -3.51 -5.97 5.57
N PHE A 80 -4.00 -4.96 6.28
CA PHE A 80 -3.91 -3.59 5.80
C PHE A 80 -2.52 -3.04 6.09
N VAL A 81 -1.85 -2.53 5.06
CA VAL A 81 -0.52 -1.92 5.12
C VAL A 81 -0.65 -0.42 4.84
N PRO A 82 -0.48 0.45 5.84
CA PRO A 82 -0.55 1.90 5.63
C PRO A 82 0.64 2.42 4.81
N HIS A 83 0.42 3.36 3.89
CA HIS A 83 1.53 4.00 3.15
C HIS A 83 2.49 4.78 4.06
N ALA A 84 2.02 5.27 5.22
CA ALA A 84 2.87 5.90 6.21
C ALA A 84 3.94 4.93 6.74
N TYR A 85 3.56 3.68 6.99
CA TYR A 85 4.46 2.62 7.40
C TYR A 85 5.50 2.32 6.32
N GLU A 86 5.07 2.10 5.08
CA GLU A 86 5.97 1.80 3.95
C GLU A 86 7.01 2.91 3.73
N ARG A 87 6.58 4.18 3.82
CA ARG A 87 7.48 5.33 3.72
C ARG A 87 8.49 5.36 4.85
N ALA A 88 8.05 5.13 6.09
CA ALA A 88 8.93 5.09 7.25
C ALA A 88 9.96 3.96 7.14
N CYS A 89 9.54 2.76 6.73
CA CYS A 89 10.45 1.63 6.50
C CYS A 89 11.45 1.91 5.38
N SER A 90 11.00 2.47 4.25
CA SER A 90 11.87 2.83 3.12
C SER A 90 12.92 3.88 3.52
N ALA A 91 12.52 4.88 4.32
CA ALA A 91 13.43 5.89 4.87
C ALA A 91 14.44 5.27 5.83
N ALA A 92 13.98 4.47 6.80
CA ALA A 92 14.85 3.80 7.77
C ALA A 92 15.88 2.87 7.10
N ILE A 93 15.48 2.13 6.06
CA ILE A 93 16.39 1.30 5.26
C ILE A 93 17.44 2.17 4.57
N HIS A 94 17.02 3.31 4.00
CA HIS A 94 17.92 4.21 3.29
C HIS A 94 18.95 4.88 4.19
N GLU A 95 18.51 5.41 5.33
CA GLU A 95 19.36 6.03 6.34
C GLU A 95 20.36 5.02 6.90
N SER A 96 19.87 3.85 7.33
CA SER A 96 20.70 2.78 7.88
C SER A 96 21.79 2.34 6.89
N TYR A 97 21.43 2.14 5.61
CA TYR A 97 22.40 1.77 4.58
C TYR A 97 23.40 2.90 4.28
N THR A 98 22.96 4.15 4.29
CA THR A 98 23.83 5.30 3.99
C THR A 98 24.87 5.51 5.09
N GLU A 99 24.49 5.37 6.35
CA GLU A 99 25.38 5.55 7.50
C GLU A 99 26.35 4.38 7.70
N HIS A 100 25.86 3.14 7.58
CA HIS A 100 26.64 1.95 7.95
C HIS A 100 27.21 1.20 6.74
N GLN A 101 26.78 1.54 5.51
CA GLN A 101 27.12 0.84 4.27
C GLN A 101 26.78 -0.66 4.29
N TYR A 102 25.89 -1.05 5.21
CA TYR A 102 25.52 -2.43 5.47
C TYR A 102 24.13 -2.48 6.06
N ILE A 103 23.33 -3.44 5.61
CA ILE A 103 22.05 -3.80 6.25
C ILE A 103 21.84 -5.30 6.09
N ASP A 104 21.48 -5.95 7.20
CA ASP A 104 21.23 -7.39 7.16
C ASP A 104 19.91 -7.72 6.45
N TYR A 105 19.88 -8.87 5.76
CA TYR A 105 18.70 -9.31 5.03
C TYR A 105 17.54 -9.72 5.96
N HIS A 106 17.83 -10.14 7.19
CA HIS A 106 16.78 -10.38 8.18
C HIS A 106 16.05 -9.08 8.53
N THR A 107 16.80 -8.01 8.73
CA THR A 107 16.27 -6.66 9.00
C THR A 107 15.38 -6.16 7.86
N LEU A 108 15.79 -6.35 6.61
CA LEU A 108 14.98 -6.00 5.44
C LEU A 108 13.65 -6.77 5.39
N ARG A 109 13.66 -8.07 5.72
CA ARG A 109 12.44 -8.87 5.79
C ARG A 109 11.50 -8.38 6.89
N ASN A 110 12.05 -7.97 8.04
CA ASN A 110 11.25 -7.39 9.13
C ASN A 110 10.58 -6.08 8.71
N PHE A 111 11.21 -5.29 7.84
CA PHE A 111 10.61 -4.10 7.24
C PHE A 111 9.61 -4.39 6.10
N GLY A 112 9.32 -5.66 5.81
CA GLY A 112 8.35 -6.06 4.78
C GLY A 112 8.95 -6.27 3.39
N VAL A 113 10.29 -6.28 3.24
CA VAL A 113 10.92 -6.55 1.95
C VAL A 113 10.93 -8.06 1.66
N GLY A 114 10.08 -8.51 0.74
CA GLY A 114 9.96 -9.93 0.38
C GLY A 114 11.21 -10.53 -0.28
N HIS A 115 11.87 -9.80 -1.18
CA HIS A 115 13.07 -10.24 -1.91
C HIS A 115 14.28 -9.34 -1.62
N PRO A 116 14.93 -9.50 -0.45
CA PRO A 116 15.93 -8.55 0.04
C PRO A 116 17.15 -8.42 -0.88
N GLN A 117 17.64 -9.53 -1.46
CA GLN A 117 18.78 -9.51 -2.38
C GLN A 117 18.50 -8.70 -3.66
N GLN A 118 17.35 -8.94 -4.28
CA GLN A 118 16.94 -8.24 -5.50
C GLN A 118 16.67 -6.76 -5.21
N TYR A 119 16.03 -6.48 -4.07
CA TYR A 119 15.77 -5.12 -3.60
C TYR A 119 17.08 -4.32 -3.41
N MET A 120 18.08 -4.92 -2.75
CA MET A 120 19.40 -4.29 -2.54
C MET A 120 20.16 -4.10 -3.85
N ALA A 121 20.19 -5.12 -4.71
CA ALA A 121 20.84 -5.04 -6.01
C ALA A 121 20.18 -3.95 -6.90
N GLY A 122 18.85 -3.88 -6.94
CA GLY A 122 18.15 -2.88 -7.74
C GLY A 122 18.38 -1.44 -7.26
N ARG A 123 18.48 -1.24 -5.93
CA ARG A 123 18.49 0.10 -5.33
C ARG A 123 19.88 0.66 -5.02
N TYR A 124 20.81 -0.18 -4.58
CA TYR A 124 22.12 0.26 -4.06
C TYR A 124 23.31 -0.29 -4.84
N ASN A 125 23.17 -1.46 -5.48
CA ASN A 125 24.23 -2.06 -6.28
C ASN A 125 23.72 -2.53 -7.65
N PRO A 126 23.27 -1.61 -8.53
CA PRO A 126 22.70 -1.97 -9.80
C PRO A 126 23.73 -2.72 -10.66
N PRO A 127 23.33 -3.81 -11.35
CA PRO A 127 24.26 -4.59 -12.16
C PRO A 127 24.94 -3.69 -13.20
N THR A 128 26.27 -3.76 -13.24
CA THR A 128 27.22 -2.88 -13.94
C THR A 128 26.91 -2.62 -15.42
N GLY A 129 26.06 -3.45 -16.06
CA GLY A 129 25.56 -3.27 -17.42
C GLY A 129 24.52 -2.16 -17.62
N ALA A 130 23.87 -1.66 -16.56
CA ALA A 130 22.91 -0.56 -16.66
C ALA A 130 23.60 0.82 -16.82
N ARG A 131 24.70 1.05 -16.08
CA ARG A 131 25.53 2.27 -16.19
C ARG A 131 26.10 2.49 -17.60
N GLN A 132 26.36 1.42 -18.35
CA GLN A 132 26.92 1.51 -19.71
C GLN A 132 25.88 1.90 -20.77
N LYS A 133 24.58 1.66 -20.54
CA LYS A 133 23.52 2.01 -21.50
C LYS A 133 23.17 3.50 -21.45
N GLU A 134 23.16 4.10 -20.26
CA GLU A 134 22.91 5.55 -20.09
C GLU A 134 24.08 6.41 -20.59
N ALA A 135 25.34 5.97 -20.37
CA ALA A 135 26.52 6.68 -20.86
C ALA A 135 26.64 6.69 -22.40
N LYS A 136 26.12 5.66 -23.09
CA LYS A 136 26.11 5.61 -24.58
C LYS A 136 24.98 6.44 -25.21
N ALA A 137 23.91 6.76 -24.47
CA ALA A 137 22.80 7.58 -24.95
C ALA A 137 23.08 9.09 -24.83
N ALA A 138 23.95 9.50 -23.91
CA ALA A 138 24.32 10.89 -23.66
C ALA A 138 25.49 11.42 -24.52
N ALA A 139 26.09 10.61 -25.39
CA ALA A 139 27.16 11.06 -26.28
C ALA A 139 26.58 11.90 -27.44
N PRO A 140 27.05 13.15 -27.66
CA PRO A 140 26.57 13.98 -28.76
C PRO A 140 26.98 13.34 -30.09
N LYS A 141 26.01 13.10 -30.98
CA LYS A 141 26.26 12.61 -32.33
C LYS A 141 27.04 13.69 -33.10
N LEU A 142 28.32 13.44 -33.40
CA LEU A 142 29.10 14.33 -34.27
C LEU A 142 28.38 14.47 -35.63
N PRO A 143 28.30 15.69 -36.19
CA PRO A 143 27.66 15.91 -37.47
C PRO A 143 28.44 15.20 -38.58
N LYS A 144 27.75 14.37 -39.37
CA LYS A 144 28.33 13.67 -40.51
C LYS A 144 28.83 14.70 -41.52
N GLY A 145 30.14 14.72 -41.73
CA GLY A 145 30.80 15.54 -42.74
C GLY A 145 30.22 15.29 -44.13
N ARG A 146 29.80 16.38 -44.78
CA ARG A 146 29.34 16.43 -46.17
C ARG A 146 30.56 16.20 -47.07
N ARG A 147 30.65 15.02 -47.68
CA ARG A 147 31.64 14.75 -48.73
C ARG A 147 31.31 15.64 -49.94
N LYS A 148 32.32 16.41 -50.40
CA LYS A 148 32.32 17.07 -51.71
C LYS A 148 32.67 16.04 -52.78
#